data_AF-A0A941MCY1-F1
#
_entry.id   AF-A0A941MCY1-F1
#
_cell.length_a   1.000
_cell.length_b   1.000
_cell.length_c   1.000
_cell.angle_alpha   90.00
_cell.angle_beta   90.00
_cell.angle_gamma   90.00
#
_symmetry.space_group_name_H-M   'P 1'
#
loop_
_entity.id
_entity.type
_entity.pdbx_description
1 polymer ?
#
loop_
_entity_poly.entity_id
_entity_poly.type
_entity_poly.pdbx_seq_one_letter_code
_entity_poly.pdbx_strand_id
1 'polypeptide(L)'
;MKTRSLLLPVLLLATLISGTAAASDRGDRVERRMDRHGERIDQRYEQRGERIDHRYDQRAIQAAANGHEQRAEQLDRQGDRIEHRMDAKGERLEARWDRRGARFDRRWDRTH
;
A
#
# COMPACT_ATOMS: atom_id res chain seq x y z
N MET A 1 -71.18 -3.49 -5.84
CA MET A 1 -70.92 -2.25 -5.08
C MET A 1 -70.41 -2.68 -3.70
N LYS A 2 -69.19 -2.44 -3.21
CA LYS A 2 -68.15 -1.44 -3.50
C LYS A 2 -66.79 -2.10 -3.18
N THR A 3 -65.82 -1.93 -4.07
CA THR A 3 -64.40 -2.20 -3.84
C THR A 3 -63.88 -1.25 -2.77
N ARG A 4 -63.29 -1.78 -1.68
CA ARG A 4 -62.62 -0.97 -0.67
C ARG A 4 -61.26 -1.57 -0.30
N SER A 5 -60.25 -0.93 -0.89
CA SER A 5 -58.97 -0.60 -0.26
C SER A 5 -57.97 -1.75 -0.01
N LEU A 6 -57.40 -2.26 -1.10
CA LEU A 6 -56.08 -2.88 -1.11
C LEU A 6 -55.03 -1.82 -1.51
N LEU A 7 -54.63 -0.92 -0.59
CA LEU A 7 -53.61 0.09 -0.88
C LEU A 7 -52.63 0.34 0.29
N LEU A 8 -52.29 -0.69 1.07
CA LEU A 8 -51.28 -0.54 2.14
C LEU A 8 -50.40 -1.79 2.31
N PRO A 9 -49.56 -2.15 1.32
CA PRO A 9 -48.23 -2.61 1.72
C PRO A 9 -47.07 -2.09 0.87
N VAL A 10 -47.28 -1.14 -0.04
CA VAL A 10 -46.19 -0.70 -0.96
C VAL A 10 -45.25 0.34 -0.34
N LEU A 11 -45.65 1.04 0.74
CA LEU A 11 -44.86 2.13 1.31
C LEU A 11 -43.78 1.71 2.32
N LEU A 12 -43.62 0.42 2.61
CA LEU A 12 -42.60 -0.09 3.53
C LEU A 12 -41.38 -0.71 2.82
N LEU A 13 -41.37 -0.70 1.48
CA LEU A 13 -40.27 -1.24 0.67
C LEU A 13 -39.29 -0.15 0.16
N ALA A 14 -39.58 1.14 0.40
CA ALA A 14 -38.80 2.25 -0.15
C ALA A 14 -37.67 2.78 0.77
N THR A 15 -37.55 2.28 2.00
CA THR A 15 -36.55 2.77 2.98
C THR A 15 -35.25 1.95 3.01
N LEU A 16 -35.14 0.88 2.21
CA LEU A 16 -33.95 0.01 2.16
C LEU A 16 -32.86 0.47 1.18
N ILE A 17 -33.11 1.49 0.35
CA ILE A 17 -32.17 1.90 -0.71
C ILE A 17 -31.16 2.97 -0.23
N SER A 18 -31.44 3.71 0.84
CA SER A 18 -30.55 4.80 1.30
C SER A 18 -29.33 4.32 2.10
N GLY A 19 -29.28 3.06 2.54
CA GLY A 19 -28.16 2.52 3.32
C GLY A 19 -26.90 2.21 2.51
N THR A 20 -27.02 1.97 1.20
CA THR A 20 -25.92 1.48 0.35
C THR A 20 -25.01 2.60 -0.16
N ALA A 21 -25.56 3.79 -0.45
CA ALA A 21 -24.78 4.90 -1.02
C ALA A 21 -23.78 5.51 -0.04
N ALA A 22 -24.18 5.74 1.22
CA ALA A 22 -23.31 6.28 2.26
C ALA A 22 -22.24 5.26 2.73
N ALA A 23 -22.54 3.97 2.63
CA ALA A 23 -21.56 2.91 2.83
C ALA A 23 -20.51 2.93 1.72
N SER A 24 -20.93 2.87 0.45
CA SER A 24 -20.01 2.86 -0.71
C SER A 24 -18.99 4.01 -0.65
N ASP A 25 -19.42 5.25 -0.41
CA ASP A 25 -18.51 6.41 -0.32
C ASP A 25 -17.47 6.27 0.81
N ARG A 26 -17.85 5.63 1.92
CA ARG A 26 -16.96 5.35 3.04
C ARG A 26 -15.93 4.28 2.70
N GLY A 27 -16.34 3.22 1.99
CA GLY A 27 -15.46 2.17 1.45
C GLY A 27 -14.38 2.79 0.56
N ASP A 28 -14.79 3.54 -0.45
CA ASP A 28 -13.89 4.18 -1.42
C ASP A 28 -12.91 5.16 -0.74
N ARG A 29 -13.36 5.89 0.29
CA ARG A 29 -12.48 6.80 1.04
C ARG A 29 -11.40 6.04 1.81
N VAL A 30 -11.71 4.87 2.35
CA VAL A 30 -10.75 4.04 3.08
C VAL A 30 -9.76 3.41 2.12
N GLU A 31 -10.22 2.85 1.00
CA GLU A 31 -9.39 2.28 -0.08
C GLU A 31 -8.38 3.33 -0.57
N ARG A 32 -8.85 4.50 -1.00
CA ARG A 32 -7.96 5.61 -1.42
C ARG A 32 -6.98 6.07 -0.35
N ARG A 33 -7.28 5.87 0.94
CA ARG A 33 -6.36 6.20 2.05
C ARG A 33 -5.29 5.12 2.20
N MET A 34 -5.63 3.87 1.91
CA MET A 34 -4.71 2.73 1.96
C MET A 34 -3.75 2.78 0.78
N ASP A 35 -4.23 3.06 -0.43
CA ASP A 35 -3.38 3.19 -1.63
C ASP A 35 -2.34 4.30 -1.46
N ARG A 36 -2.81 5.51 -1.10
CA ARG A 36 -1.90 6.64 -0.79
C ARG A 36 -0.93 6.35 0.34
N HIS A 37 -1.25 5.42 1.24
CA HIS A 37 -0.34 5.03 2.28
C HIS A 37 0.71 4.04 1.77
N GLY A 38 0.31 3.10 0.90
CA GLY A 38 1.22 2.21 0.16
C GLY A 38 2.23 3.01 -0.64
N GLU A 39 1.76 3.89 -1.53
CA GLU A 39 2.61 4.74 -2.38
C GLU A 39 3.65 5.54 -1.57
N ARG A 40 3.24 6.11 -0.43
CA ARG A 40 4.15 6.88 0.46
C ARG A 40 5.22 6.01 1.10
N ILE A 41 4.92 4.74 1.33
CA ILE A 41 5.89 3.79 1.87
C ILE A 41 6.87 3.41 0.77
N ASP A 42 6.39 3.11 -0.43
CA ASP A 42 7.22 2.70 -1.56
C ASP A 42 8.22 3.81 -1.92
N GLN A 43 7.73 5.04 -2.11
CA GLN A 43 8.58 6.22 -2.35
C GLN A 43 9.64 6.41 -1.26
N ARG A 44 9.31 6.12 0.01
CA ARG A 44 10.26 6.26 1.11
C ARG A 44 11.34 5.17 1.09
N TYR A 45 11.02 3.97 0.61
CA TYR A 45 11.99 2.89 0.47
C TYR A 45 12.90 3.12 -0.74
N GLU A 46 12.33 3.53 -1.87
CA GLU A 46 13.08 3.89 -3.08
C GLU A 46 14.09 5.01 -2.80
N GLN A 47 13.64 6.14 -2.25
CA GLN A 47 14.54 7.25 -1.87
C GLN A 47 15.61 6.85 -0.84
N ARG A 48 15.31 5.86 0.01
CA ARG A 48 16.29 5.36 0.97
C ARG A 48 17.31 4.44 0.30
N GLY A 49 16.89 3.63 -0.65
CA GLY A 49 17.74 2.80 -1.50
C GLY A 49 18.74 3.66 -2.26
N GLU A 50 18.25 4.64 -3.03
CA GLU A 50 19.12 5.55 -3.81
C GLU A 50 20.15 6.29 -2.94
N ARG A 51 19.76 6.77 -1.75
CA ARG A 51 20.70 7.45 -0.84
C ARG A 51 21.81 6.55 -0.33
N ILE A 52 21.55 5.25 -0.25
CA ILE A 52 22.53 4.27 0.21
C ILE A 52 23.45 3.90 -0.93
N ASP A 53 22.87 3.61 -2.09
CA ASP A 53 23.58 3.31 -3.33
C ASP A 53 24.60 4.40 -3.66
N HIS A 54 24.13 5.65 -3.75
CA HIS A 54 24.98 6.81 -3.98
C HIS A 54 26.10 6.96 -2.94
N ARG A 55 25.88 6.56 -1.68
CA ARG A 55 26.92 6.62 -0.65
C ARG A 55 27.98 5.54 -0.86
N TYR A 56 27.60 4.34 -1.29
CA TYR A 56 28.55 3.26 -1.56
C TYR A 56 29.35 3.53 -2.82
N ASP A 57 28.70 3.99 -3.89
CA ASP A 57 29.37 4.42 -5.12
C ASP A 57 30.45 5.47 -4.86
N GLN A 58 30.09 6.55 -4.15
CA GLN A 58 31.05 7.61 -3.83
C GLN A 58 32.25 7.09 -3.03
N ARG A 59 32.02 6.15 -2.12
CA ARG A 59 33.10 5.52 -1.34
C ARG A 59 33.94 4.59 -2.18
N ALA A 60 33.33 3.84 -3.10
CA ALA A 60 34.03 2.93 -4.00
C ALA A 60 34.91 3.74 -4.97
N ILE A 61 34.38 4.80 -5.58
CA ILE A 61 35.12 5.74 -6.42
C ILE A 61 36.30 6.34 -5.65
N GLN A 62 36.07 6.82 -4.43
CA GLN A 62 37.14 7.40 -3.62
C GLN A 62 38.20 6.36 -3.23
N ALA A 63 37.82 5.11 -2.97
CA ALA A 63 38.77 4.03 -2.71
C ALA A 63 39.62 3.70 -3.95
N ALA A 64 38.98 3.59 -5.12
CA ALA A 64 39.65 3.36 -6.39
C ALA A 64 40.62 4.49 -6.76
N ALA A 65 40.20 5.75 -6.59
CA ALA A 65 41.04 6.93 -6.83
C ALA A 65 42.29 6.99 -5.94
N ASN A 66 42.25 6.35 -4.76
CA ASN A 66 43.39 6.21 -3.86
C ASN A 66 44.23 4.94 -4.12
N GLY A 67 43.96 4.22 -5.21
CA GLY A 67 44.66 2.97 -5.57
C GLY A 67 44.23 1.75 -4.76
N HIS A 68 43.15 1.84 -3.98
CA HIS A 68 42.65 0.74 -3.13
C HIS A 68 41.56 -0.08 -3.84
N GLU A 69 41.90 -0.74 -4.95
CA GLU A 69 40.94 -1.50 -5.76
C GLU A 69 40.17 -2.57 -4.97
N GLN A 70 40.88 -3.37 -4.15
CA GLN A 70 40.24 -4.41 -3.31
C GLN A 70 39.23 -3.81 -2.32
N ARG A 71 39.47 -2.58 -1.86
CA ARG A 71 38.56 -1.89 -0.94
C ARG A 71 37.35 -1.33 -1.69
N ALA A 72 37.54 -0.86 -2.92
CA ALA A 72 36.44 -0.45 -3.79
C ALA A 72 35.49 -1.63 -4.05
N GLU A 73 36.03 -2.80 -4.40
CA GLU A 73 35.24 -4.01 -4.63
C GLU A 73 34.51 -4.51 -3.37
N GLN A 74 35.13 -4.38 -2.18
CA GLN A 74 34.46 -4.68 -0.92
C GLN A 74 33.29 -3.73 -0.64
N LEU A 75 33.44 -2.46 -0.96
CA LEU A 75 32.40 -1.44 -0.76
C LEU A 75 31.23 -1.67 -1.72
N ASP A 76 31.53 -2.04 -2.96
CA ASP A 76 30.55 -2.41 -3.99
C ASP A 76 29.69 -3.59 -3.52
N ARG A 77 30.32 -4.72 -3.18
CA ARG A 77 29.64 -5.90 -2.62
C ARG A 77 28.85 -5.60 -1.33
N GLN A 78 29.28 -4.61 -0.56
CA GLN A 78 28.56 -4.17 0.63
C GLN A 78 27.32 -3.33 0.28
N GLY A 79 27.39 -2.53 -0.78
CA GLY A 79 26.26 -1.84 -1.41
C GLY A 79 25.17 -2.85 -1.80
N ASP A 80 25.50 -3.81 -2.65
CA ASP A 80 24.57 -4.86 -3.13
C ASP A 80 23.87 -5.60 -1.99
N ARG A 81 24.64 -5.98 -0.95
CA ARG A 81 24.07 -6.69 0.22
C ARG A 81 23.04 -5.83 0.96
N ILE A 82 23.26 -4.52 1.01
CA ILE A 82 22.33 -3.61 1.68
C ILE A 82 21.10 -3.35 0.80
N GLU A 83 21.28 -3.22 -0.51
CA GLU A 83 20.18 -3.13 -1.49
C GLU A 83 19.25 -4.33 -1.36
N HIS A 84 19.77 -5.56 -1.48
CA HIS A 84 18.97 -6.77 -1.30
C HIS A 84 18.24 -6.85 0.05
N ARG A 85 18.85 -6.33 1.12
CA ARG A 85 18.19 -6.27 2.43
C ARG A 85 17.07 -5.23 2.46
N MET A 86 17.20 -4.14 1.71
CA MET A 86 16.17 -3.10 1.57
C MET A 86 14.98 -3.66 0.78
N ASP A 87 15.23 -4.33 -0.34
CA ASP A 87 14.20 -4.94 -1.20
C ASP A 87 13.38 -5.96 -0.42
N ALA A 88 14.06 -6.91 0.22
CA ALA A 88 13.40 -7.92 1.07
C ALA A 88 12.61 -7.29 2.22
N LYS A 89 12.97 -6.08 2.66
CA LYS A 89 12.21 -5.33 3.66
C LYS A 89 11.01 -4.61 3.04
N GLY A 90 11.14 -4.09 1.83
CA GLY A 90 10.05 -3.53 1.01
C GLY A 90 8.96 -4.56 0.79
N GLU A 91 9.31 -5.72 0.23
CA GLU A 91 8.39 -6.84 -0.03
C GLU A 91 7.63 -7.28 1.23
N ARG A 92 8.33 -7.37 2.38
CA ARG A 92 7.69 -7.74 3.66
C ARG A 92 6.65 -6.72 4.11
N LEU A 93 6.87 -5.45 3.79
CA LEU A 93 5.95 -4.36 4.11
C LEU A 93 4.77 -4.36 3.17
N GLU A 94 4.99 -4.49 1.87
CA GLU A 94 3.96 -4.67 0.85
C GLU A 94 3.03 -5.83 1.23
N ALA A 95 3.58 -7.02 1.47
CA ALA A 95 2.81 -8.19 1.90
C ALA A 95 2.07 -7.99 3.23
N ARG A 96 2.53 -7.08 4.10
CA ARG A 96 1.80 -6.71 5.34
C ARG A 96 0.63 -5.78 5.03
N TRP A 97 0.79 -4.89 4.05
CA TRP A 97 -0.27 -3.99 3.57
C TRP A 97 -1.36 -4.74 2.83
N ASP A 98 -1.01 -5.66 1.94
CA ASP A 98 -1.98 -6.52 1.23
C ASP A 98 -2.84 -7.30 2.21
N ARG A 99 -2.20 -7.89 3.24
CA ARG A 99 -2.92 -8.60 4.29
C ARG A 99 -3.85 -7.70 5.09
N ARG A 100 -3.54 -6.41 5.22
CA ARG A 100 -4.41 -5.42 5.87
C ARG A 100 -5.56 -5.03 4.93
N GLY A 101 -5.30 -4.83 3.65
CA GLY A 101 -6.31 -4.66 2.58
C GLY A 101 -7.32 -5.78 2.58
N ALA A 102 -6.87 -7.00 2.37
CA ALA A 102 -7.74 -8.18 2.35
C ALA A 102 -8.53 -8.40 3.65
N ARG A 103 -8.04 -7.92 4.81
CA ARG A 103 -8.81 -7.95 6.07
C ARG A 103 -9.89 -6.88 6.10
N PHE A 104 -9.62 -5.71 5.55
CA PHE A 104 -10.60 -4.64 5.39
C PHE A 104 -11.70 -5.10 4.44
N ASP A 105 -11.36 -5.59 3.26
CA ASP A 105 -12.32 -6.03 2.23
C ASP A 105 -13.27 -7.10 2.78
N ARG A 106 -12.71 -8.16 3.38
CA ARG A 106 -13.52 -9.21 4.03
C ARG A 106 -14.43 -8.70 5.15
N ARG A 107 -14.04 -7.63 5.86
CA ARG A 107 -14.89 -7.04 6.90
C ARG A 107 -15.98 -6.19 6.25
N TRP A 108 -15.62 -5.45 5.21
CA TRP A 108 -16.51 -4.58 4.46
C TRP A 108 -17.64 -5.38 3.80
N ASP A 109 -17.30 -6.43 3.05
CA ASP A 109 -18.22 -7.34 2.34
C ASP A 109 -19.19 -8.07 3.28
N ARG A 110 -18.81 -8.26 4.56
CA ARG A 110 -19.71 -8.87 5.56
C ARG A 110 -20.73 -7.89 6.11
N THR A 111 -20.47 -6.60 5.97
CA THR A 111 -21.28 -5.54 6.59
C THR A 111 -22.14 -4.77 5.61
N HIS A 112 -21.90 -4.90 4.30
CA HIS A 112 -22.62 -4.22 3.21
C HIS A 112 -22.80 -5.18 2.05
#